data_AF-A0A7C6F820-F1
#
_entry.id   AF-A0A7C6F820-F1
#
_cell.length_a   1.000
_cell.length_b   1.000
_cell.length_c   1.000
_cell.angle_alpha   90.00
_cell.angle_beta   90.00
_cell.angle_gamma   90.00
#
_symmetry.space_group_name_H-M   'P 1'
#
loop_
_entity.id
_entity.type
_entity.pdbx_description
1 polymer ?
#
loop_
_entity_poly.entity_id
_entity_poly.type
_entity_poly.pdbx_seq_one_letter_code
_entity_poly.pdbx_strand_id
1 'polypeptide(L)'
;MAGSTEGPDFVGDFDTPEQRVGTFNRERPWETCMTICRQWAWKPNDELKTLSQCLQILLRTVGGDGNLLLNVGPMPDGQIEARQVERLKEIGAWLKKYGDGVYGTRGGPFKPGSWGASTCKDNKIYLFIFTWPKEGPFVLPPINQKVLQAVARTGGQVQVVASEDKITVDVPAENRDPIVTVVELTVSGEAFEIPPVAVPAVSGAVSVDKPAKASNVFQKQVAHYGPQMAFDDNSETRWATDAGTQAAWLEVDLGSAVAVNRAVIEEAYAPRVRKFQIEYHDGKDWVPCFQGTTIGERGEFRFPAVTAQRFRLNILDASEGPTIWEFQLFSEK
;
A
#
# COMPACT_ATOMS: atom_id res chain seq x y z
N MET A 1 1.13 1.26 -23.16
CA MET A 1 1.12 2.66 -23.61
C MET A 1 1.01 3.52 -22.36
N ALA A 2 1.70 4.67 -22.28
CA ALA A 2 1.41 5.61 -21.21
C ALA A 2 0.00 6.15 -21.49
N GLY A 3 -1.02 5.55 -20.87
CA GLY A 3 -2.39 6.03 -20.97
C GLY A 3 -2.41 7.51 -20.57
N SER A 4 -2.91 8.36 -21.46
CA SER A 4 -3.52 9.69 -21.31
C SER A 4 -3.13 10.67 -20.18
N THR A 5 -2.11 10.44 -19.34
CA THR A 5 -1.96 11.16 -18.06
C THR A 5 -0.99 12.35 -18.04
N GLU A 6 -0.51 12.87 -19.18
CA GLU A 6 0.53 13.93 -19.17
C GLU A 6 0.31 15.10 -20.17
N GLY A 7 -0.92 15.63 -20.31
CA GLY A 7 -1.12 16.88 -21.06
C GLY A 7 -2.43 17.63 -20.75
N PRO A 8 -2.44 18.98 -20.80
CA PRO A 8 -3.60 19.80 -20.42
C PRO A 8 -4.76 19.80 -21.42
N ASP A 9 -4.59 19.20 -22.61
CA ASP A 9 -5.51 19.37 -23.76
C ASP A 9 -6.07 18.04 -24.30
N PHE A 10 -6.49 17.10 -23.45
CA PHE A 10 -7.14 15.86 -23.92
C PHE A 10 -8.65 15.80 -23.61
N VAL A 11 -9.43 15.63 -24.68
CA VAL A 11 -10.91 15.61 -24.75
C VAL A 11 -11.50 14.25 -24.34
N GLY A 12 -10.93 13.59 -23.33
CA GLY A 12 -11.49 12.37 -22.77
C GLY A 12 -12.46 12.69 -21.63
N ASP A 13 -13.60 12.02 -21.56
CA ASP A 13 -14.60 12.23 -20.50
C ASP A 13 -14.21 11.52 -19.17
N PHE A 14 -13.16 10.70 -19.17
CA PHE A 14 -12.65 9.97 -18.00
C PHE A 14 -11.19 9.53 -18.16
N ASP A 15 -10.51 9.18 -17.06
CA ASP A 15 -9.11 8.71 -17.05
C ASP A 15 -9.00 7.18 -17.00
N THR A 16 -7.96 6.60 -17.61
CA THR A 16 -7.81 5.13 -17.73
C THR A 16 -6.42 4.63 -17.31
N PRO A 17 -6.09 4.63 -16.01
CA PRO A 17 -4.86 4.03 -15.51
C PRO A 17 -4.79 2.52 -15.83
N GLU A 18 -4.02 2.17 -16.86
CA GLU A 18 -3.75 0.78 -17.23
C GLU A 18 -2.67 0.15 -16.33
N GLN A 19 -2.91 -1.08 -15.86
CA GLN A 19 -1.97 -1.90 -15.05
C GLN A 19 -1.50 -1.25 -13.74
N ARG A 20 -2.15 -0.16 -13.32
CA ARG A 20 -1.96 0.50 -12.03
C ARG A 20 -3.30 0.97 -11.48
N VAL A 21 -3.41 1.06 -10.16
CA VAL A 21 -4.59 1.66 -9.54
C VAL A 21 -4.50 3.18 -9.68
N GLY A 22 -5.62 3.82 -10.02
CA GLY A 22 -5.73 5.28 -10.06
C GLY A 22 -5.59 5.93 -8.69
N THR A 23 -5.55 7.26 -8.68
CA THR A 23 -5.55 8.05 -7.45
C THR A 23 -6.98 8.43 -7.04
N PHE A 24 -7.16 8.90 -5.81
CA PHE A 24 -8.45 9.39 -5.36
C PHE A 24 -8.90 10.62 -6.17
N ASN A 25 -10.08 10.54 -6.79
CA ASN A 25 -10.67 11.66 -7.52
C ASN A 25 -12.22 11.55 -7.55
N ARG A 26 -12.92 12.49 -6.90
CA ARG A 26 -14.39 12.56 -6.90
C ARG A 26 -14.96 13.48 -7.98
N GLU A 27 -14.13 14.26 -8.64
CA GLU A 27 -14.53 15.32 -9.57
C GLU A 27 -14.55 14.83 -11.02
N ARG A 28 -13.60 13.96 -11.36
CA ARG A 28 -13.44 13.40 -12.70
C ARG A 28 -13.52 11.88 -12.66
N PRO A 29 -14.42 11.26 -13.43
CA PRO A 29 -14.51 9.81 -13.50
C PRO A 29 -13.21 9.18 -14.01
N TRP A 30 -12.90 7.98 -13.52
CA TRP A 30 -11.76 7.21 -13.99
C TRP A 30 -11.99 5.71 -13.82
N GLU A 31 -11.30 4.91 -14.63
CA GLU A 31 -11.38 3.45 -14.64
C GLU A 31 -9.98 2.83 -14.61
N THR A 32 -9.67 2.06 -13.57
CA THR A 32 -8.47 1.21 -13.58
C THR A 32 -8.73 0.00 -14.47
N CYS A 33 -7.91 -0.14 -15.51
CA CYS A 33 -7.90 -1.32 -16.37
C CYS A 33 -6.80 -2.26 -15.90
N MET A 34 -7.19 -3.37 -15.25
CA MET A 34 -6.26 -4.31 -14.64
C MET A 34 -6.45 -5.72 -15.21
N THR A 35 -5.37 -6.46 -15.41
CA THR A 35 -5.43 -7.87 -15.80
C THR A 35 -5.53 -8.78 -14.57
N ILE A 36 -6.26 -9.89 -14.64
CA ILE A 36 -6.25 -10.89 -13.55
C ILE A 36 -4.91 -11.65 -13.49
N CYS A 37 -4.23 -11.79 -14.63
CA CYS A 37 -2.87 -12.33 -14.75
C CYS A 37 -1.86 -11.19 -15.00
N ARG A 38 -0.76 -11.44 -15.73
CA ARG A 38 0.22 -10.41 -16.11
C ARG A 38 -0.01 -9.87 -17.53
N GLN A 39 -0.57 -10.69 -18.41
CA GLN A 39 -0.82 -10.35 -19.80
C GLN A 39 -2.29 -10.03 -20.05
N TRP A 40 -2.55 -9.20 -21.08
CA TRP A 40 -3.90 -8.90 -21.54
C TRP A 40 -4.54 -10.08 -22.26
N ALA A 41 -3.79 -10.70 -23.17
CA ALA A 41 -4.17 -11.96 -23.81
C ALA A 41 -3.82 -13.15 -22.92
N TRP A 42 -4.46 -14.29 -23.17
CA TRP A 42 -4.09 -15.53 -22.49
C TRP A 42 -2.64 -15.92 -22.83
N LYS A 43 -1.89 -16.32 -21.79
CA LYS A 43 -0.56 -16.89 -21.90
C LYS A 43 -0.52 -18.16 -21.04
N PRO A 44 -0.05 -19.30 -21.57
CA PRO A 44 0.12 -20.51 -20.77
C PRO A 44 1.07 -20.25 -19.59
N ASN A 45 0.72 -20.76 -18.41
CA ASN A 45 1.50 -20.59 -17.17
C ASN A 45 1.77 -19.12 -16.79
N ASP A 46 0.89 -18.19 -17.20
CA ASP A 46 1.00 -16.81 -16.73
C ASP A 46 0.70 -16.72 -15.24
N GLU A 47 1.34 -15.82 -14.54
CA GLU A 47 1.12 -15.69 -13.11
C GLU A 47 -0.28 -15.13 -12.82
N LEU A 48 -1.09 -15.86 -12.04
CA LEU A 48 -2.36 -15.36 -11.53
C LEU A 48 -2.06 -14.43 -10.36
N LYS A 49 -2.71 -13.27 -10.30
CA LYS A 49 -2.78 -12.51 -9.03
C LYS A 49 -3.31 -13.39 -7.92
N THR A 50 -3.16 -13.05 -6.64
CA THR A 50 -3.79 -13.77 -5.50
C THR A 50 -5.19 -13.20 -5.20
N LEU A 51 -5.99 -13.86 -4.35
CA LEU A 51 -7.30 -13.31 -3.94
C LEU A 51 -7.11 -11.96 -3.24
N SER A 52 -6.09 -11.87 -2.37
CA SER A 52 -5.69 -10.64 -1.71
C SER A 52 -5.39 -9.52 -2.69
N GLN A 53 -4.53 -9.78 -3.69
CA GLN A 53 -4.21 -8.79 -4.72
C GLN A 53 -5.47 -8.34 -5.49
N CYS A 54 -6.34 -9.26 -5.88
CA CYS A 54 -7.58 -8.91 -6.59
C CYS A 54 -8.52 -8.04 -5.74
N LEU A 55 -8.74 -8.39 -4.47
CA LEU A 55 -9.61 -7.64 -3.58
C LEU A 55 -9.02 -6.27 -3.23
N GLN A 56 -7.73 -6.18 -2.93
CA GLN A 56 -7.09 -4.90 -2.64
C GLN A 56 -7.10 -3.96 -3.85
N ILE A 57 -6.91 -4.48 -5.07
CA ILE A 57 -7.06 -3.68 -6.30
C ILE A 57 -8.48 -3.14 -6.43
N LEU A 58 -9.50 -3.98 -6.25
CA LEU A 58 -10.91 -3.57 -6.28
C LEU A 58 -11.20 -2.48 -5.25
N LEU A 59 -10.83 -2.72 -3.99
CA LEU A 59 -11.17 -1.85 -2.86
C LEU A 59 -10.42 -0.52 -2.89
N ARG A 60 -9.15 -0.51 -3.34
CA ARG A 60 -8.43 0.75 -3.61
C ARG A 60 -9.06 1.52 -4.76
N THR A 61 -9.53 0.82 -5.80
CA THR A 61 -10.17 1.44 -6.96
C THR A 61 -11.49 2.13 -6.57
N VAL A 62 -12.41 1.39 -5.95
CA VAL A 62 -13.70 1.97 -5.53
C VAL A 62 -13.53 3.00 -4.40
N GLY A 63 -12.55 2.82 -3.52
CA GLY A 63 -12.24 3.78 -2.47
C GLY A 63 -11.61 5.08 -3.00
N GLY A 64 -10.98 5.02 -4.18
CA GLY A 64 -10.53 6.19 -4.93
C GLY A 64 -11.63 6.87 -5.76
N ASP A 65 -12.88 6.38 -5.64
CA ASP A 65 -14.05 6.81 -6.42
C ASP A 65 -13.96 6.47 -7.92
N GLY A 66 -13.20 5.43 -8.27
CA GLY A 66 -13.04 4.92 -9.64
C GLY A 66 -13.79 3.62 -9.92
N ASN A 67 -13.87 3.27 -11.21
CA ASN A 67 -14.35 1.97 -11.66
C ASN A 67 -13.21 0.97 -11.87
N LEU A 68 -13.45 -0.33 -11.61
CA LEU A 68 -12.49 -1.38 -11.94
C LEU A 68 -12.97 -2.19 -13.15
N LEU A 69 -12.17 -2.18 -14.20
CA LEU A 69 -12.23 -3.18 -15.27
C LEU A 69 -11.18 -4.26 -14.98
N LEU A 70 -11.65 -5.47 -14.64
CA LEU A 70 -10.78 -6.63 -14.44
C LEU A 70 -10.80 -7.56 -15.68
N ASN A 71 -9.74 -7.49 -16.48
CA ASN A 71 -9.59 -8.26 -17.71
C ASN A 71 -9.25 -9.74 -17.44
N VAL A 72 -9.92 -10.62 -18.19
CA VAL A 72 -9.62 -12.05 -18.29
C VAL A 72 -9.41 -12.43 -19.76
N GLY A 73 -8.30 -13.09 -20.08
CA GLY A 73 -7.98 -13.52 -21.43
C GLY A 73 -8.48 -14.95 -21.68
N PRO A 74 -9.35 -15.20 -22.68
CA PRO A 74 -9.79 -16.55 -23.02
C PRO A 74 -8.65 -17.36 -23.65
N MET A 75 -8.67 -18.68 -23.40
CA MET A 75 -7.79 -19.66 -24.03
C MET A 75 -8.05 -19.73 -25.55
N PRO A 76 -7.17 -20.36 -26.35
CA PRO A 76 -7.35 -20.48 -27.81
C PRO A 76 -8.65 -21.18 -28.24
N ASP A 77 -9.26 -21.97 -27.36
CA ASP A 77 -10.56 -22.62 -27.57
C ASP A 77 -11.77 -21.72 -27.19
N GLY A 78 -11.52 -20.49 -26.76
CA GLY A 78 -12.52 -19.50 -26.36
C GLY A 78 -12.99 -19.60 -24.92
N GLN A 79 -12.54 -20.59 -24.13
CA GLN A 79 -12.94 -20.75 -22.73
C GLN A 79 -12.09 -19.89 -21.79
N ILE A 80 -12.65 -19.46 -20.66
CA ILE A 80 -11.86 -18.88 -19.56
C ILE A 80 -11.14 -20.02 -18.84
N GLU A 81 -9.84 -19.87 -18.62
CA GLU A 81 -9.02 -20.86 -17.94
C GLU A 81 -9.54 -21.16 -16.52
N ALA A 82 -9.59 -22.43 -16.14
CA ALA A 82 -10.22 -22.88 -14.89
C ALA A 82 -9.71 -22.15 -13.63
N ARG A 83 -8.39 -21.89 -13.52
CA ARG A 83 -7.83 -21.14 -12.38
C ARG A 83 -8.32 -19.69 -12.30
N GLN A 84 -8.59 -19.05 -13.44
CA GLN A 84 -9.15 -17.69 -13.48
C GLN A 84 -10.63 -17.72 -13.09
N VAL A 85 -11.38 -18.74 -13.52
CA VAL A 85 -12.78 -18.97 -13.11
C VAL A 85 -12.88 -19.14 -11.59
N GLU A 86 -12.05 -19.99 -10.99
CA GLU A 86 -12.06 -20.20 -9.54
C GLU A 86 -11.73 -18.90 -8.78
N ARG A 87 -10.75 -18.12 -9.25
CA ARG A 87 -10.48 -16.81 -8.65
C ARG A 87 -11.67 -15.85 -8.73
N LEU A 88 -12.35 -15.78 -9.87
CA LEU A 88 -13.53 -14.94 -10.02
C LEU A 88 -14.66 -15.38 -9.07
N LYS A 89 -14.82 -16.69 -8.84
CA LYS A 89 -15.77 -17.22 -7.85
C LYS A 89 -15.38 -16.83 -6.42
N GLU A 90 -14.10 -16.89 -6.06
CA GLU A 90 -13.62 -16.44 -4.74
C GLU A 90 -13.91 -14.95 -4.51
N ILE A 91 -13.64 -14.11 -5.51
CA ILE A 91 -13.99 -12.67 -5.48
C ILE A 91 -15.50 -12.49 -5.33
N GLY A 92 -16.30 -13.22 -6.11
CA GLY A 92 -17.76 -13.16 -6.05
C GLY A 92 -18.33 -13.62 -4.70
N ALA A 93 -17.72 -14.63 -4.07
CA ALA A 93 -18.11 -15.11 -2.74
C ALA A 93 -17.85 -14.04 -1.66
N TRP A 94 -16.72 -13.34 -1.75
CA TRP A 94 -16.42 -12.21 -0.86
C TRP A 94 -17.41 -11.05 -1.06
N LEU A 95 -17.66 -10.65 -2.31
CA LEU A 95 -18.60 -9.59 -2.67
C LEU A 95 -20.05 -9.92 -2.28
N LYS A 96 -20.43 -11.19 -2.30
CA LYS A 96 -21.76 -11.60 -1.80
C LYS A 96 -21.95 -11.29 -0.32
N LYS A 97 -20.88 -11.32 0.49
CA LYS A 97 -20.93 -11.09 1.93
C LYS A 97 -20.71 -9.62 2.32
N TYR A 98 -19.84 -8.91 1.60
CA TYR A 98 -19.38 -7.56 1.98
C TYR A 98 -19.55 -6.51 0.86
N GLY A 99 -20.24 -6.86 -0.23
CA GLY A 99 -20.40 -6.00 -1.39
C GLY A 99 -21.30 -4.80 -1.15
N ASP A 100 -21.99 -4.69 -0.02
CA ASP A 100 -22.73 -3.48 0.37
C ASP A 100 -21.81 -2.28 0.65
N GLY A 101 -20.55 -2.54 1.03
CA GLY A 101 -19.50 -1.53 1.07
C GLY A 101 -18.87 -1.20 -0.29
N VAL A 102 -19.27 -1.87 -1.37
CA VAL A 102 -18.67 -1.70 -2.71
C VAL A 102 -19.70 -1.18 -3.71
N TYR A 103 -20.88 -1.80 -3.76
CA TYR A 103 -21.91 -1.48 -4.73
C TYR A 103 -22.75 -0.27 -4.30
N GLY A 104 -22.88 0.69 -5.22
CA GLY A 104 -23.66 1.91 -4.98
C GLY A 104 -23.06 2.82 -3.91
N THR A 105 -21.76 2.71 -3.65
CA THR A 105 -21.00 3.58 -2.77
C THR A 105 -20.22 4.62 -3.56
N ARG A 106 -19.72 5.65 -2.86
CA ARG A 106 -18.73 6.62 -3.36
C ARG A 106 -17.41 6.46 -2.61
N GLY A 107 -16.28 6.77 -3.25
CA GLY A 107 -14.96 6.67 -2.63
C GLY A 107 -14.77 7.66 -1.47
N GLY A 108 -13.98 7.29 -0.47
CA GLY A 108 -13.69 8.10 0.73
C GLY A 108 -14.71 7.89 1.87
N PRO A 109 -14.79 8.81 2.86
CA PRO A 109 -14.04 10.06 2.96
C PRO A 109 -12.55 9.88 3.29
N PHE A 110 -12.13 8.73 3.82
CA PHE A 110 -10.70 8.46 4.04
C PHE A 110 -10.06 7.97 2.75
N LYS A 111 -9.10 8.75 2.23
CA LYS A 111 -8.44 8.43 0.96
C LYS A 111 -7.66 7.11 1.08
N PRO A 112 -7.60 6.31 0.01
CA PRO A 112 -6.74 5.13 -0.05
C PRO A 112 -5.29 5.47 0.32
N GLY A 113 -4.63 4.56 1.03
CA GLY A 113 -3.22 4.69 1.45
C GLY A 113 -2.63 3.32 1.82
N SER A 114 -1.43 3.27 2.40
CA SER A 114 -0.80 2.00 2.78
C SER A 114 -1.69 1.12 3.67
N TRP A 115 -2.49 1.73 4.55
CA TRP A 115 -3.45 1.06 5.44
C TRP A 115 -4.56 0.29 4.74
N GLY A 116 -5.01 0.75 3.57
CA GLY A 116 -6.33 0.38 3.07
C GLY A 116 -7.02 1.43 2.21
N ALA A 117 -8.35 1.38 2.21
CA ALA A 117 -9.23 2.33 1.53
C ALA A 117 -10.57 2.46 2.26
N SER A 118 -11.34 3.49 1.95
CA SER A 118 -12.74 3.58 2.40
C SER A 118 -13.70 3.95 1.28
N THR A 119 -14.96 3.56 1.46
CA THR A 119 -16.09 4.04 0.68
C THR A 119 -17.19 4.55 1.62
N CYS A 120 -18.17 5.24 1.07
CA CYS A 120 -19.29 5.80 1.82
C CYS A 120 -20.61 5.70 1.04
N LYS A 121 -21.71 5.59 1.78
CA LYS A 121 -23.07 5.57 1.27
C LYS A 121 -24.02 5.98 2.39
N ASP A 122 -24.96 6.88 2.09
CA ASP A 122 -25.87 7.46 3.08
C ASP A 122 -25.04 7.96 4.29
N ASN A 123 -25.41 7.60 5.51
CA ASN A 123 -24.66 7.91 6.73
C ASN A 123 -23.60 6.86 7.13
N LYS A 124 -23.17 6.00 6.20
CA LYS A 124 -22.21 4.92 6.47
C LYS A 124 -20.88 5.15 5.78
N ILE A 125 -19.81 4.84 6.50
CA ILE A 125 -18.44 4.73 5.98
C ILE A 125 -18.00 3.28 6.14
N TYR A 126 -17.50 2.67 5.07
CA TYR A 126 -16.91 1.34 5.09
C TYR A 126 -15.40 1.48 5.00
N LEU A 127 -14.70 1.04 6.04
CA LEU A 127 -13.25 0.95 6.09
C LEU A 127 -12.83 -0.45 5.63
N PHE A 128 -11.93 -0.51 4.67
CA PHE A 128 -11.27 -1.72 4.20
C PHE A 128 -9.81 -1.69 4.65
N ILE A 129 -9.53 -2.31 5.79
CA ILE A 129 -8.21 -2.27 6.43
C ILE A 129 -7.44 -3.52 5.98
N PHE A 130 -6.34 -3.31 5.26
CA PHE A 130 -5.44 -4.36 4.78
C PHE A 130 -4.25 -4.51 5.73
N THR A 131 -3.72 -3.37 6.17
CA THR A 131 -2.53 -3.28 7.01
C THR A 131 -2.92 -2.67 8.35
N TRP A 132 -2.58 -3.39 9.42
CA TRP A 132 -2.78 -2.93 10.79
C TRP A 132 -1.46 -2.44 11.39
N PRO A 133 -1.50 -1.45 12.31
CA PRO A 133 -0.30 -1.06 13.03
C PRO A 133 0.20 -2.24 13.87
N LYS A 134 1.53 -2.35 13.95
CA LYS A 134 2.19 -3.40 14.75
C LYS A 134 1.82 -3.27 16.23
N GLU A 135 1.60 -2.04 16.70
CA GLU A 135 1.22 -1.73 18.06
C GLU A 135 0.10 -0.68 18.09
N GLY A 136 -0.82 -0.83 19.05
CA GLY A 136 -1.92 0.10 19.25
C GLY A 136 -3.07 -0.03 18.24
N PRO A 137 -4.09 0.83 18.35
CA PRO A 137 -5.23 0.83 17.45
C PRO A 137 -4.86 1.47 16.11
N PHE A 138 -5.61 1.13 15.06
CA PHE A 138 -5.54 1.86 13.81
C PHE A 138 -6.07 3.29 14.00
N VAL A 139 -5.35 4.29 13.48
CA VAL A 139 -5.67 5.70 13.71
C VAL A 139 -6.07 6.37 12.40
N LEU A 140 -7.27 6.92 12.40
CA LEU A 140 -7.79 7.79 11.36
C LEU A 140 -7.73 9.25 11.83
N PRO A 141 -7.55 10.22 10.92
CA PRO A 141 -7.69 11.62 11.26
C PRO A 141 -9.14 11.97 11.64
N PRO A 142 -9.37 13.14 12.28
CA PRO A 142 -10.70 13.54 12.68
C PRO A 142 -11.54 13.93 11.45
N ILE A 143 -12.86 13.84 11.60
CA ILE A 143 -13.85 14.22 10.58
C ILE A 143 -14.83 15.23 11.18
N ASN A 144 -15.48 16.02 10.33
CA ASN A 144 -16.46 17.03 10.73
C ASN A 144 -17.85 16.45 11.11
N GLN A 145 -17.93 15.17 11.44
CA GLN A 145 -19.15 14.47 11.84
C GLN A 145 -18.88 13.54 13.03
N LYS A 146 -19.91 13.26 13.84
CA LYS A 146 -19.78 12.35 14.99
C LYS A 146 -19.92 10.91 14.53
N VAL A 147 -19.03 10.04 14.99
CA VAL A 147 -19.21 8.58 14.87
C VAL A 147 -20.23 8.14 15.91
N LEU A 148 -21.34 7.55 15.46
CA LEU A 148 -22.45 7.11 16.30
C LEU A 148 -22.37 5.62 16.63
N GLN A 149 -21.91 4.80 15.67
CA GLN A 149 -21.83 3.36 15.81
C GLN A 149 -20.67 2.82 14.97
N ALA A 150 -20.11 1.69 15.41
CA ALA A 150 -19.14 0.91 14.64
C ALA A 150 -19.47 -0.58 14.69
N VAL A 151 -19.25 -1.28 13.57
CA VAL A 151 -19.46 -2.73 13.45
C VAL A 151 -18.30 -3.35 12.67
N ALA A 152 -17.65 -4.38 13.23
CA ALA A 152 -16.73 -5.24 12.48
C ALA A 152 -17.55 -6.22 11.65
N ARG A 153 -17.62 -6.00 10.33
CA ARG A 153 -18.41 -6.82 9.41
C ARG A 153 -17.77 -8.18 9.16
N THR A 154 -16.45 -8.29 9.27
CA THR A 154 -15.70 -9.55 9.10
C THR A 154 -15.69 -10.44 10.34
N GLY A 155 -16.18 -9.97 11.48
CA GLY A 155 -16.32 -10.74 12.72
C GLY A 155 -15.73 -10.04 13.94
N GLY A 156 -16.13 -10.50 15.11
CA GLY A 156 -15.65 -9.97 16.39
C GLY A 156 -16.27 -8.63 16.80
N GLN A 157 -15.65 -8.00 17.80
CA GLN A 157 -16.01 -6.67 18.28
C GLN A 157 -15.01 -5.63 17.73
N VAL A 158 -15.51 -4.44 17.43
CA VAL A 158 -14.68 -3.27 17.13
C VAL A 158 -14.86 -2.25 18.24
N GLN A 159 -13.76 -1.67 18.70
CA GLN A 159 -13.77 -0.51 19.58
C GLN A 159 -13.40 0.73 18.77
N VAL A 160 -14.25 1.75 18.83
CA VAL A 160 -13.98 3.03 18.17
C VAL A 160 -14.04 4.16 19.19
N VAL A 161 -12.99 4.96 19.23
CA VAL A 161 -12.92 6.16 20.07
C VAL A 161 -12.63 7.36 19.17
N ALA A 162 -13.62 8.26 19.05
CA ALA A 162 -13.47 9.52 18.33
C ALA A 162 -13.21 10.66 19.31
N SER A 163 -12.18 11.45 19.05
CA SER A 163 -11.87 12.72 19.74
C SER A 163 -11.77 13.86 18.73
N GLU A 164 -11.48 15.07 19.20
CA GLU A 164 -11.27 16.24 18.34
C GLU A 164 -10.06 16.08 17.41
N ASP A 165 -9.07 15.28 17.80
CA ASP A 165 -7.80 15.15 17.08
C ASP A 165 -7.70 13.90 16.20
N LYS A 166 -8.48 12.85 16.48
CA LYS A 166 -8.36 11.55 15.80
C LYS A 166 -9.54 10.63 16.06
N ILE A 167 -9.62 9.56 15.28
CA ILE A 167 -10.50 8.42 15.49
C ILE A 167 -9.62 7.18 15.60
N THR A 168 -9.72 6.42 16.70
CA THR A 168 -9.05 5.12 16.82
C THR A 168 -10.03 4.00 16.51
N VAL A 169 -9.59 3.00 15.77
CA VAL A 169 -10.34 1.79 15.41
C VAL A 169 -9.51 0.59 15.86
N ASP A 170 -10.05 -0.23 16.75
CA ASP A 170 -9.39 -1.43 17.23
C ASP A 170 -10.27 -2.66 17.03
N VAL A 171 -9.70 -3.65 16.34
CA VAL A 171 -10.27 -4.99 16.19
C VAL A 171 -9.21 -5.95 16.74
N PRO A 172 -9.55 -6.85 17.68
CA PRO A 172 -8.59 -7.83 18.22
C PRO A 172 -7.95 -8.66 17.10
N ALA A 173 -6.66 -8.99 17.23
CA ALA A 173 -5.88 -9.62 16.17
C ALA A 173 -6.50 -10.95 15.68
N GLU A 174 -7.08 -11.73 16.57
CA GLU A 174 -7.79 -12.98 16.29
C GLU A 174 -9.09 -12.81 15.49
N ASN A 175 -9.64 -11.59 15.45
CA ASN A 175 -10.87 -11.25 14.72
C ASN A 175 -10.59 -10.49 13.41
N ARG A 176 -9.32 -10.15 13.14
CA ARG A 176 -8.93 -9.50 11.88
C ARG A 176 -8.99 -10.53 10.76
N ASP A 177 -9.68 -10.17 9.69
CA ASP A 177 -9.65 -10.95 8.47
C ASP A 177 -8.25 -10.83 7.84
N PRO A 178 -7.61 -11.94 7.44
CA PRO A 178 -6.23 -11.95 6.97
C PRO A 178 -6.04 -11.27 5.61
N ILE A 179 -7.13 -10.97 4.89
CA ILE A 179 -7.08 -10.29 3.59
C ILE A 179 -7.58 -8.85 3.71
N VAL A 180 -8.80 -8.68 4.23
CA VAL A 180 -9.42 -7.36 4.41
C VAL A 180 -10.32 -7.38 5.63
N THR A 181 -9.95 -6.65 6.67
CA THR A 181 -10.87 -6.39 7.78
C THR A 181 -11.82 -5.27 7.39
N VAL A 182 -13.13 -5.55 7.43
CA VAL A 182 -14.18 -4.59 7.04
C VAL A 182 -14.83 -4.02 8.29
N VAL A 183 -14.71 -2.71 8.49
CA VAL A 183 -15.36 -1.98 9.59
C VAL A 183 -16.37 -1.00 9.00
N GLU A 184 -17.61 -1.07 9.45
CA GLU A 184 -18.65 -0.09 9.12
C GLU A 184 -18.76 0.92 10.25
N LEU A 185 -18.66 2.21 9.92
CA LEU A 185 -18.95 3.33 10.82
C LEU A 185 -20.26 3.98 10.39
N THR A 186 -21.15 4.23 11.35
CA THR A 186 -22.31 5.10 11.16
C THR A 186 -21.99 6.48 11.69
N VAL A 187 -22.15 7.52 10.88
CA VAL A 187 -21.92 8.91 11.25
C VAL A 187 -23.22 9.69 11.39
N SER A 188 -23.15 10.88 11.98
CA SER A 188 -24.32 11.70 12.32
C SER A 188 -25.05 12.34 11.14
N GLY A 189 -24.46 12.37 9.95
CA GLY A 189 -25.05 12.93 8.73
C GLY A 189 -24.63 12.15 7.49
N GLU A 190 -24.81 12.75 6.31
CA GLU A 190 -24.41 12.14 5.04
C GLU A 190 -22.88 11.99 4.96
N ALA A 191 -22.40 10.76 4.82
CA ALA A 191 -20.96 10.45 4.86
C ALA A 191 -20.21 11.03 3.65
N PHE A 192 -20.88 11.23 2.51
CA PHE A 192 -20.29 11.83 1.31
C PHE A 192 -19.93 13.31 1.50
N GLU A 193 -20.65 14.03 2.37
CA GLU A 193 -20.42 15.44 2.70
C GLU A 193 -19.18 15.65 3.59
N ILE A 194 -18.58 14.57 4.11
CA ILE A 194 -17.29 14.65 4.80
C ILE A 194 -16.20 14.93 3.75
N PRO A 195 -15.44 16.03 3.89
CA PRO A 195 -14.34 16.34 2.98
C PRO A 195 -13.33 15.19 2.92
N PRO A 196 -12.77 14.86 1.75
CA PRO A 196 -11.78 13.79 1.64
C PRO A 196 -10.53 14.03 2.49
N VAL A 197 -10.19 13.06 3.34
CA VAL A 197 -9.10 13.16 4.32
C VAL A 197 -7.98 12.17 3.98
N ALA A 198 -6.74 12.65 3.91
CA ALA A 198 -5.57 11.78 3.76
C ALA A 198 -5.27 11.07 5.09
N VAL A 199 -5.11 9.75 5.06
CA VAL A 199 -4.74 8.97 6.24
C VAL A 199 -3.21 8.80 6.26
N PRO A 200 -2.54 9.08 7.40
CA PRO A 200 -1.11 8.82 7.55
C PRO A 200 -0.77 7.35 7.33
N ALA A 201 0.50 7.07 6.99
CA ALA A 201 1.01 5.71 6.95
C ALA A 201 0.82 5.02 8.31
N VAL A 202 0.55 3.71 8.27
CA VAL A 202 0.25 2.90 9.47
C VAL A 202 1.43 2.86 10.42
N SER A 203 2.65 2.72 9.90
CA SER A 203 3.87 2.83 10.69
C SER A 203 4.13 4.24 11.22
N GLY A 204 3.60 5.28 10.55
CA GLY A 204 3.98 6.68 10.76
C GLY A 204 5.31 7.06 10.09
N ALA A 205 5.86 6.20 9.24
CA ALA A 205 7.10 6.48 8.52
C ALA A 205 6.90 7.54 7.42
N VAL A 206 7.87 8.45 7.28
CA VAL A 206 7.88 9.50 6.24
C VAL A 206 8.31 8.99 4.86
N SER A 207 8.87 7.77 4.81
CA SER A 207 9.31 7.11 3.58
C SER A 207 8.24 6.28 2.86
N VAL A 208 7.06 6.09 3.46
CA VAL A 208 5.99 5.24 2.90
C VAL A 208 5.38 5.88 1.64
N ASP A 209 5.13 5.04 0.63
CA ASP A 209 4.58 5.38 -0.69
C ASP A 209 5.41 6.43 -1.45
N LYS A 210 6.70 6.57 -1.11
CA LYS A 210 7.62 7.51 -1.75
C LYS A 210 8.34 6.90 -2.95
N PRO A 211 8.68 7.71 -3.98
CA PRO A 211 9.48 7.23 -5.09
C PRO A 211 10.80 6.61 -4.63
N ALA A 212 11.10 5.42 -5.16
CA ALA A 212 12.24 4.64 -4.72
C ALA A 212 13.07 4.11 -5.90
N LYS A 213 14.36 3.90 -5.66
CA LYS A 213 15.32 3.33 -6.63
C LYS A 213 16.20 2.30 -5.94
N ALA A 214 16.74 1.36 -6.71
CA ALA A 214 17.72 0.42 -6.19
C ALA A 214 18.79 0.09 -7.23
N SER A 215 19.96 -0.35 -6.77
CA SER A 215 21.06 -0.79 -7.62
C SER A 215 20.81 -2.13 -8.31
N ASN A 216 19.96 -2.97 -7.73
CA ASN A 216 19.64 -4.30 -8.21
C ASN A 216 18.17 -4.62 -7.89
N VAL A 217 17.53 -5.43 -8.74
CA VAL A 217 16.21 -6.00 -8.52
C VAL A 217 16.25 -7.43 -9.02
N PHE A 218 15.86 -8.39 -8.17
CA PHE A 218 15.89 -9.83 -8.45
C PHE A 218 15.28 -10.13 -9.83
N GLN A 219 16.11 -10.64 -10.73
CA GLN A 219 15.77 -11.02 -12.11
C GLN A 219 15.04 -9.92 -12.90
N LYS A 220 15.26 -8.65 -12.56
CA LYS A 220 14.55 -7.49 -13.11
C LYS A 220 13.02 -7.53 -12.94
N GLN A 221 12.51 -8.33 -12.00
CA GLN A 221 11.08 -8.45 -11.72
C GLN A 221 10.60 -7.30 -10.82
N VAL A 222 10.64 -6.08 -11.34
CA VAL A 222 10.30 -4.84 -10.61
C VAL A 222 8.90 -4.87 -9.99
N ALA A 223 7.95 -5.54 -10.64
CA ALA A 223 6.58 -5.61 -10.14
C ALA A 223 6.41 -6.49 -8.88
N HIS A 224 7.43 -7.28 -8.52
CA HIS A 224 7.41 -8.18 -7.35
C HIS A 224 8.45 -7.85 -6.31
N TYR A 225 9.64 -7.47 -6.78
CA TYR A 225 10.83 -7.31 -5.96
C TYR A 225 11.47 -5.93 -6.11
N GLY A 226 10.74 -4.99 -6.70
CA GLY A 226 11.20 -3.62 -6.91
C GLY A 226 11.39 -2.84 -5.61
N PRO A 227 12.10 -1.72 -5.66
CA PRO A 227 12.44 -0.91 -4.48
C PRO A 227 11.21 -0.38 -3.72
N GLN A 228 10.11 -0.12 -4.43
CA GLN A 228 8.86 0.38 -3.83
C GLN A 228 8.27 -0.57 -2.79
N MET A 229 8.56 -1.87 -2.90
CA MET A 229 8.08 -2.89 -1.98
C MET A 229 8.75 -2.84 -0.61
N ALA A 230 9.78 -2.01 -0.42
CA ALA A 230 10.39 -1.75 0.89
C ALA A 230 9.88 -0.46 1.54
N PHE A 231 8.90 0.19 0.91
CA PHE A 231 8.32 1.46 1.33
C PHE A 231 6.80 1.47 1.22
N ASP A 232 6.15 0.30 1.18
CA ASP A 232 4.69 0.19 1.04
C ASP A 232 3.98 -0.14 2.36
N ASP A 233 4.73 -0.18 3.48
CA ASP A 233 4.22 -0.47 4.82
C ASP A 233 3.58 -1.86 4.90
N ASN A 234 4.06 -2.79 4.09
CA ASN A 234 3.55 -4.14 3.97
C ASN A 234 4.68 -5.17 4.17
N SER A 235 4.71 -5.76 5.36
CA SER A 235 5.72 -6.76 5.74
C SER A 235 5.65 -8.09 4.99
N GLU A 236 4.75 -8.24 4.00
CA GLU A 236 4.65 -9.40 3.11
C GLU A 236 5.23 -9.15 1.70
N THR A 237 5.61 -7.92 1.38
CA THR A 237 6.23 -7.51 0.10
C THR A 237 7.64 -7.00 0.35
N ARG A 238 8.57 -7.31 -0.57
CA ARG A 238 10.00 -6.99 -0.35
C ARG A 238 10.67 -6.45 -1.58
N TRP A 239 11.65 -5.59 -1.36
CA TRP A 239 12.75 -5.44 -2.29
C TRP A 239 13.69 -6.65 -2.17
N ALA A 240 14.07 -7.26 -3.29
CA ALA A 240 15.02 -8.36 -3.32
C ALA A 240 16.09 -8.14 -4.39
N THR A 241 17.28 -8.64 -4.13
CA THR A 241 18.41 -8.64 -5.07
C THR A 241 18.68 -10.03 -5.65
N ASP A 242 19.41 -10.09 -6.75
CA ASP A 242 19.87 -11.34 -7.37
C ASP A 242 20.73 -12.17 -6.42
N ALA A 243 20.68 -13.50 -6.59
CA ALA A 243 21.51 -14.41 -5.81
C ALA A 243 23.01 -14.11 -6.00
N GLY A 244 23.80 -14.20 -4.93
CA GLY A 244 25.20 -13.84 -4.87
C GLY A 244 25.48 -12.34 -4.79
N THR A 245 24.47 -11.46 -4.75
CA THR A 245 24.69 -10.02 -4.56
C THR A 245 25.19 -9.74 -3.15
N GLN A 246 26.44 -9.28 -3.02
CA GLN A 246 27.05 -8.99 -1.70
C GLN A 246 27.03 -7.50 -1.33
N ALA A 247 26.73 -6.62 -2.28
CA ALA A 247 26.58 -5.19 -2.03
C ALA A 247 25.48 -4.61 -2.92
N ALA A 248 24.65 -3.75 -2.36
CA ALA A 248 23.53 -3.13 -3.06
C ALA A 248 23.06 -1.88 -2.31
N TRP A 249 22.37 -0.98 -2.99
CA TRP A 249 21.73 0.17 -2.34
C TRP A 249 20.24 0.25 -2.71
N LEU A 250 19.47 0.79 -1.76
CA LEU A 250 18.04 1.09 -1.86
C LEU A 250 17.83 2.54 -1.41
N GLU A 251 17.30 3.38 -2.30
CA GLU A 251 17.11 4.83 -2.12
C GLU A 251 15.62 5.18 -2.12
N VAL A 252 15.26 6.20 -1.33
CA VAL A 252 13.95 6.84 -1.31
C VAL A 252 14.07 8.36 -1.46
N ASP A 253 13.16 8.94 -2.23
CA ASP A 253 12.97 10.39 -2.38
C ASP A 253 11.70 10.83 -1.63
N LEU A 254 11.87 11.57 -0.54
CA LEU A 254 10.77 12.02 0.32
C LEU A 254 9.90 13.11 -0.34
N GLY A 255 10.35 13.68 -1.47
CA GLY A 255 9.70 14.74 -2.24
C GLY A 255 10.03 16.16 -1.77
N SER A 256 10.44 16.32 -0.51
CA SER A 256 10.96 17.56 0.05
C SER A 256 11.95 17.25 1.19
N ALA A 257 12.68 18.27 1.65
CA ALA A 257 13.58 18.12 2.78
C ALA A 257 12.81 17.83 4.08
N VAL A 258 13.11 16.70 4.72
CA VAL A 258 12.50 16.27 5.99
C VAL A 258 13.60 15.94 6.99
N ALA A 259 13.41 16.34 8.25
CA ALA A 259 14.30 15.94 9.34
C ALA A 259 14.04 14.48 9.72
N VAL A 260 15.06 13.63 9.60
CA VAL A 260 15.00 12.20 9.94
C VAL A 260 16.04 11.89 11.00
N ASN A 261 15.65 11.17 12.04
CA ASN A 261 16.51 10.79 13.17
C ASN A 261 16.39 9.31 13.55
N ARG A 262 15.51 8.56 12.87
CA ARG A 262 15.29 7.14 13.12
C ARG A 262 14.99 6.39 11.84
N ALA A 263 15.52 5.18 11.74
CA ALA A 263 15.16 4.20 10.74
C ALA A 263 14.76 2.87 11.39
N VAL A 264 13.80 2.18 10.79
CA VAL A 264 13.49 0.77 11.07
C VAL A 264 13.72 -0.01 9.78
N ILE A 265 14.48 -1.10 9.86
CA ILE A 265 14.77 -1.96 8.71
C ILE A 265 14.39 -3.39 9.04
N GLU A 266 13.65 -4.05 8.15
CA GLU A 266 13.23 -5.45 8.31
C GLU A 266 13.83 -6.31 7.22
N GLU A 267 14.68 -7.26 7.63
CA GLU A 267 15.39 -8.14 6.70
C GLU A 267 14.62 -9.44 6.53
N ALA A 268 14.33 -9.81 5.29
CA ALA A 268 13.49 -10.98 5.02
C ALA A 268 14.14 -12.32 5.33
N TYR A 269 15.47 -12.34 5.27
CA TYR A 269 16.28 -13.54 5.48
C TYR A 269 17.47 -13.20 6.35
N ALA A 270 17.20 -12.72 7.57
CA ALA A 270 18.26 -12.38 8.50
C ALA A 270 19.04 -13.63 8.97
N PRO A 271 20.36 -13.50 9.27
CA PRO A 271 21.22 -12.36 9.00
C PRO A 271 21.98 -12.53 7.67
N ARG A 272 21.57 -11.85 6.60
CA ARG A 272 22.40 -11.74 5.39
C ARG A 272 23.26 -10.49 5.41
N VAL A 273 22.73 -9.34 5.80
CA VAL A 273 23.48 -8.08 5.87
C VAL A 273 24.57 -8.17 6.94
N ARG A 274 25.81 -7.86 6.56
CA ARG A 274 27.03 -7.91 7.39
C ARG A 274 27.72 -6.57 7.56
N LYS A 275 27.44 -5.61 6.67
CA LYS A 275 27.86 -4.22 6.81
C LYS A 275 26.92 -3.31 6.02
N PHE A 276 26.45 -2.23 6.63
CA PHE A 276 25.59 -1.27 5.96
C PHE A 276 25.77 0.15 6.51
N GLN A 277 25.26 1.11 5.76
CA GLN A 277 25.15 2.50 6.14
C GLN A 277 23.74 3.01 5.83
N ILE A 278 23.24 3.90 6.67
CA ILE A 278 22.12 4.77 6.32
C ILE A 278 22.72 6.11 5.94
N GLU A 279 22.38 6.58 4.76
CA GLU A 279 22.99 7.75 4.15
C GLU A 279 21.92 8.74 3.69
N TYR A 280 22.30 10.00 3.64
CA TYR A 280 21.49 11.07 3.05
C TYR A 280 22.27 11.75 1.94
N HIS A 281 21.57 12.34 0.98
CA HIS A 281 22.21 13.12 -0.08
C HIS A 281 22.27 14.60 0.33
N ASP A 282 23.46 15.18 0.44
CA ASP A 282 23.67 16.57 0.89
C ASP A 282 23.52 17.62 -0.22
N GLY A 283 23.25 17.16 -1.45
CA GLY A 283 23.17 17.99 -2.65
C GLY A 283 24.30 17.70 -3.64
N LYS A 284 25.38 17.08 -3.18
CA LYS A 284 26.54 16.69 -3.99
C LYS A 284 26.88 15.21 -3.83
N ASP A 285 27.02 14.76 -2.58
CA ASP A 285 27.54 13.45 -2.23
C ASP A 285 26.56 12.72 -1.31
N TRP A 286 26.71 11.40 -1.23
CA TRP A 286 26.02 10.59 -0.23
C TRP A 286 26.85 10.54 1.05
N VAL A 287 26.25 10.96 2.16
CA VAL A 287 26.91 11.10 3.45
C VAL A 287 26.26 10.15 4.46
N PRO A 288 27.03 9.29 5.16
CA PRO A 288 26.48 8.40 6.17
C PRO A 288 26.03 9.17 7.42
N CYS A 289 24.78 8.96 7.83
CA CYS A 289 24.27 9.39 9.14
C CYS A 289 24.27 8.23 10.16
N PHE A 290 24.39 6.98 9.72
CA PHE A 290 24.54 5.80 10.56
C PHE A 290 25.38 4.72 9.88
N GLN A 291 26.10 3.91 10.65
CA GLN A 291 26.83 2.74 10.16
C GLN A 291 26.58 1.54 11.08
N GLY A 292 26.36 0.36 10.51
CA GLY A 292 26.08 -0.86 11.24
C GLY A 292 26.66 -2.10 10.58
N THR A 293 26.65 -3.21 11.32
CA THR A 293 27.13 -4.52 10.84
C THR A 293 25.97 -5.47 10.57
N THR A 294 25.08 -5.69 11.52
CA THR A 294 23.91 -6.57 11.33
C THR A 294 22.61 -5.79 11.49
N ILE A 295 21.60 -6.15 10.70
CA ILE A 295 20.25 -5.61 10.83
C ILE A 295 19.40 -6.51 11.73
N GLY A 296 19.46 -7.82 11.49
CA GLY A 296 18.57 -8.80 12.14
C GLY A 296 17.21 -8.83 11.46
N GLU A 297 16.28 -9.64 11.97
CA GLU A 297 14.92 -9.72 11.41
C GLU A 297 14.23 -8.35 11.38
N ARG A 298 14.47 -7.55 12.43
CA ARG A 298 14.03 -6.16 12.55
C ARG A 298 15.04 -5.37 13.37
N GLY A 299 15.65 -4.35 12.76
CA GLY A 299 16.56 -3.42 13.42
C GLY A 299 15.96 -2.02 13.53
N GLU A 300 16.13 -1.39 14.68
CA GLU A 300 15.81 0.03 14.89
C GLU A 300 17.10 0.81 15.12
N PHE A 301 17.30 1.87 14.34
CA PHE A 301 18.54 2.64 14.30
C PHE A 301 18.22 4.11 14.53
N ARG A 302 18.84 4.70 15.54
CA ARG A 302 18.71 6.12 15.89
C ARG A 302 20.02 6.85 15.60
N PHE A 303 19.92 8.07 15.10
CA PHE A 303 21.05 8.90 14.72
C PHE A 303 20.70 10.38 14.93
N PRO A 304 21.69 11.30 15.00
CA PRO A 304 21.41 12.73 15.03
C PRO A 304 20.51 13.14 13.88
N ALA A 305 19.54 14.03 14.14
CA ALA A 305 18.59 14.44 13.12
C ALA A 305 19.30 15.07 11.92
N VAL A 306 19.04 14.53 10.72
CA VAL A 306 19.53 15.08 9.46
C VAL A 306 18.36 15.50 8.61
N THR A 307 18.42 16.72 8.06
CA THR A 307 17.41 17.24 7.14
C THR A 307 17.85 17.04 5.71
N ALA A 308 17.17 16.17 4.97
CA ALA A 308 17.45 15.90 3.57
C ALA A 308 16.19 15.45 2.84
N GLN A 309 16.20 15.52 1.50
CA GLN A 309 15.11 15.00 0.67
C GLN A 309 15.31 13.52 0.32
N ARG A 310 16.55 13.07 0.15
CA ARG A 310 16.87 11.72 -0.31
C ARG A 310 17.71 10.98 0.70
N PHE A 311 17.31 9.75 0.97
CA PHE A 311 17.97 8.84 1.89
C PHE A 311 18.19 7.49 1.20
N ARG A 312 19.25 6.76 1.59
CA ARG A 312 19.46 5.39 1.10
C ARG A 312 19.99 4.47 2.19
N LEU A 313 19.60 3.21 2.10
CA LEU A 313 20.25 2.10 2.76
C LEU A 313 21.34 1.58 1.80
N ASN A 314 22.60 1.74 2.19
CA ASN A 314 23.75 1.28 1.43
C ASN A 314 24.33 0.02 2.10
N ILE A 315 24.05 -1.15 1.52
CA ILE A 315 24.54 -2.44 1.99
C ILE A 315 25.91 -2.67 1.36
N LEU A 316 26.94 -2.63 2.21
CA LEU A 316 28.34 -2.70 1.81
C LEU A 316 28.88 -4.13 1.79
N ASP A 317 28.29 -5.02 2.60
CA ASP A 317 28.62 -6.45 2.64
C ASP A 317 27.39 -7.26 3.08
N ALA A 318 27.19 -8.40 2.43
CA ALA A 318 26.15 -9.36 2.71
C ALA A 318 26.62 -10.79 2.40
N SER A 319 26.12 -11.78 3.14
CA SER A 319 26.46 -13.19 2.94
C SER A 319 25.85 -13.78 1.66
N GLU A 320 24.77 -13.17 1.19
CA GLU A 320 23.94 -13.55 0.05
C GLU A 320 23.08 -12.33 -0.34
N GLY A 321 22.28 -12.40 -1.40
CA GLY A 321 21.45 -11.31 -1.89
C GLY A 321 20.60 -10.67 -0.78
N PRO A 322 20.87 -9.42 -0.38
CA PRO A 322 20.07 -8.74 0.62
C PRO A 322 18.61 -8.63 0.14
N THR A 323 17.69 -8.82 1.08
CA THR A 323 16.25 -8.80 0.84
C THR A 323 15.60 -8.08 2.00
N ILE A 324 14.89 -6.99 1.72
CA ILE A 324 14.37 -6.07 2.73
C ILE A 324 12.85 -5.99 2.58
N TRP A 325 12.13 -6.36 3.63
CA TRP A 325 10.68 -6.17 3.74
C TRP A 325 10.36 -4.69 3.86
N GLU A 326 11.03 -3.97 4.76
CA GLU A 326 10.74 -2.56 5.03
C GLU A 326 12.02 -1.75 5.29
N PHE A 327 12.10 -0.54 4.75
CA PHE A 327 13.07 0.49 5.11
C PHE A 327 12.33 1.79 5.46
N GLN A 328 11.96 1.90 6.72
CA GLN A 328 11.10 2.96 7.22
C GLN A 328 11.93 4.08 7.86
N LEU A 329 11.69 5.32 7.46
CA LEU A 329 12.32 6.51 8.02
C LEU A 329 11.31 7.31 8.84
N PHE A 330 11.73 7.85 9.98
CA PHE A 330 10.84 8.58 10.89
C PHE A 330 11.40 9.96 11.23
N SER A 331 10.47 10.90 11.38
CA SER A 331 10.73 12.24 11.90
C SER A 331 10.13 12.34 13.30
N GLU A 332 10.93 12.00 14.31
CA GLU A 332 10.49 12.11 15.71
C GLU A 332 10.86 13.48 16.27
N LYS A 333 9.95 14.08 17.04
CA LYS A 333 10.15 15.33 17.77
C LYS A 333 10.97 15.12 19.03
#